data_AF-X5H516-F1
#
_entry.id   AF-X5H516-F1
#
_cell.length_a   1.000
_cell.length_b   1.000
_cell.length_c   1.000
_cell.angle_alpha   90.00
_cell.angle_beta   90.00
_cell.angle_gamma   90.00
#
_symmetry.space_group_name_H-M   'P 1'
#
loop_
_entity.id
_entity.type
_entity.pdbx_description
1 polymer ?
#
loop_
_entity_poly.entity_id
_entity_poly.type
_entity_poly.pdbx_seq_one_letter_code
_entity_poly.pdbx_strand_id
1 'polypeptide(L)'
;MQSTRNLLTQLREVRRQISTSDLPVRLKLAYFKQELAKSCARTLGESSASEKVQAVLNVTDTILNNSGTRGLHSFASEALKHEQINGKILQQAGIPTPHMYPTIDISKGSAGRNVGACVARMYCAFIKDTVESSPPPPPTGANKVMLEGSQKEVTKR
;
A
#
# COMPACT_ATOMS: atom_id res chain seq x y z
N MET A 1 -7.37 25.98 10.59
CA MET A 1 -6.90 24.81 11.38
C MET A 1 -7.99 23.79 11.72
N GLN A 2 -9.27 24.19 11.87
CA GLN A 2 -10.36 23.26 12.21
C GLN A 2 -10.64 22.24 11.08
N SER A 3 -10.59 22.66 9.81
CA SER A 3 -10.80 21.79 8.64
C SER A 3 -9.76 20.66 8.53
N THR A 4 -8.50 20.94 8.87
CA THR A 4 -7.42 19.94 8.85
C THR A 4 -7.57 18.90 9.96
N ARG A 5 -8.04 19.31 11.15
CA ARG A 5 -8.36 18.38 12.24
C ARG A 5 -9.55 17.51 11.88
N ASN A 6 -10.60 18.09 11.27
CA ASN A 6 -11.77 17.35 10.80
C ASN A 6 -11.39 16.32 9.73
N LEU A 7 -10.51 16.68 8.78
CA LEU A 7 -9.96 15.74 7.79
C LEU A 7 -9.28 14.55 8.46
N LEU A 8 -8.35 14.78 9.39
CA LEU A 8 -7.62 13.69 10.04
C LEU A 8 -8.53 12.79 10.88
N THR A 9 -9.54 13.37 11.55
CA THR A 9 -10.55 12.59 12.28
C THR A 9 -11.39 11.73 11.33
N GLN A 10 -11.87 12.30 10.22
CA GLN A 10 -12.61 11.57 9.20
C GLN A 10 -11.79 10.41 8.62
N LEU A 11 -10.53 10.66 8.25
CA LEU A 11 -9.65 9.63 7.69
C LEU A 11 -9.36 8.50 8.69
N ARG A 12 -9.21 8.82 9.98
CA ARG A 12 -9.05 7.79 11.03
C ARG A 12 -10.29 6.93 11.18
N GLU A 13 -11.47 7.54 11.12
CA GLU A 13 -12.73 6.81 11.22
C GLU A 13 -12.96 5.91 10.01
N VAL A 14 -12.71 6.43 8.80
CA VAL A 14 -12.75 5.65 7.57
C VAL A 14 -11.76 4.47 7.65
N ARG A 15 -10.51 4.71 8.09
CA ARG A 15 -9.52 3.65 8.31
C ARG A 15 -10.06 2.57 9.24
N ARG A 16 -10.68 2.97 10.36
CA ARG A 16 -11.25 2.04 11.35
C ARG A 16 -12.32 1.15 10.71
N GLN A 17 -13.29 1.76 10.02
CA GLN A 17 -14.39 1.05 9.37
C GLN A 17 -13.91 0.05 8.32
N ILE A 18 -12.95 0.45 7.47
CA ILE A 18 -12.40 -0.43 6.43
C ILE A 18 -11.62 -1.58 7.08
N SER A 19 -10.83 -1.31 8.11
CA SER A 19 -10.00 -2.32 8.78
C SER A 19 -10.87 -3.45 9.35
N THR A 20 -12.02 -3.12 9.93
CA THR A 20 -12.99 -4.07 10.50
C THR A 20 -13.92 -4.73 9.48
N SER A 21 -13.86 -4.33 8.20
CA SER A 21 -14.70 -4.95 7.16
C SER A 21 -14.14 -6.31 6.70
N ASP A 22 -14.98 -7.18 6.17
CA ASP A 22 -14.58 -8.45 5.56
C ASP A 22 -14.12 -8.31 4.09
N LEU A 23 -13.82 -7.07 3.67
CA LEU A 23 -13.39 -6.80 2.30
C LEU A 23 -12.01 -7.43 2.01
N PRO A 24 -11.80 -7.97 0.81
CA PRO A 24 -10.47 -8.31 0.31
C PRO A 24 -9.50 -7.13 0.40
N VAL A 25 -8.22 -7.41 0.67
CA VAL A 25 -7.14 -6.41 0.80
C VAL A 25 -7.16 -5.36 -0.31
N ARG A 26 -7.27 -5.80 -1.57
CA ARG A 26 -7.29 -4.88 -2.72
C ARG A 26 -8.46 -3.89 -2.65
N LEU A 27 -9.63 -4.34 -2.20
CA LEU A 27 -10.80 -3.47 -2.04
C LEU A 27 -10.65 -2.53 -0.84
N LYS A 28 -10.07 -3.01 0.28
CA LYS A 28 -9.73 -2.16 1.43
C LYS A 28 -8.79 -1.01 1.03
N LEU A 29 -7.74 -1.34 0.28
CA LEU A 29 -6.77 -0.36 -0.23
C LEU A 29 -7.41 0.63 -1.20
N ALA A 30 -8.19 0.14 -2.18
CA ALA A 30 -8.87 0.99 -3.15
C ALA A 30 -9.86 1.96 -2.48
N TYR A 31 -10.66 1.47 -1.53
CA TYR A 31 -11.64 2.29 -0.82
C TYR A 31 -10.96 3.37 0.03
N PHE A 32 -9.91 3.00 0.79
CA PHE A 32 -9.21 3.99 1.61
C PHE A 32 -8.51 5.05 0.75
N LYS A 33 -7.89 4.63 -0.36
CA LYS A 33 -7.29 5.53 -1.33
C LYS A 33 -8.30 6.52 -1.91
N GLN A 34 -9.48 6.04 -2.30
CA GLN A 34 -10.52 6.88 -2.87
C GLN A 34 -10.99 7.95 -1.88
N GLU A 35 -11.21 7.56 -0.61
CA GLU A 35 -11.60 8.50 0.44
C GLU A 35 -10.47 9.46 0.81
N LEU A 36 -9.21 9.02 0.77
CA LEU A 36 -8.03 9.87 0.91
C LEU A 36 -7.99 10.95 -0.17
N ALA A 37 -8.03 10.56 -1.44
CA ALA A 37 -7.98 11.48 -2.57
C ALA A 37 -9.12 12.51 -2.51
N LYS A 38 -10.35 12.04 -2.25
CA LYS A 38 -11.54 12.90 -2.14
C LYS A 38 -11.46 13.87 -0.96
N SER A 39 -11.07 13.39 0.22
CA SER A 39 -11.02 14.21 1.43
C SER A 39 -9.86 15.21 1.40
N CYS A 40 -8.71 14.81 0.82
CA CYS A 40 -7.58 15.70 0.58
C CYS A 40 -7.90 16.75 -0.47
N ALA A 41 -8.47 16.38 -1.63
CA ALA A 41 -8.86 17.36 -2.65
C ALA A 41 -9.84 18.41 -2.11
N ARG A 42 -10.83 17.97 -1.32
CA ARG A 42 -11.82 18.87 -0.70
C ARG A 42 -11.21 19.83 0.32
N THR A 43 -10.27 19.35 1.15
CA THR A 43 -9.78 20.10 2.31
C THR A 43 -8.50 20.88 2.02
N LEU A 44 -7.62 20.30 1.20
CA LEU A 44 -6.28 20.80 0.92
C LEU A 44 -6.20 21.52 -0.44
N GLY A 45 -7.18 21.35 -1.33
CA GLY A 45 -7.20 21.98 -2.65
C GLY A 45 -5.91 21.72 -3.45
N GLU A 46 -5.42 22.76 -4.13
CA GLU A 46 -4.16 22.77 -4.89
C GLU A 46 -2.94 23.15 -4.01
N SER A 47 -2.90 22.66 -2.77
CA SER A 47 -1.73 22.87 -1.91
C SER A 47 -0.64 21.84 -2.16
N SER A 48 0.60 22.21 -1.84
CA SER A 48 1.75 21.29 -1.86
C SER A 48 1.56 20.04 -0.97
N ALA A 49 0.69 20.11 0.04
CA ALA A 49 0.30 18.94 0.82
C ALA A 49 -0.57 17.96 0.02
N SER A 50 -1.48 18.47 -0.80
CA SER A 50 -2.32 17.69 -1.70
C SER A 50 -1.46 16.98 -2.76
N GLU A 51 -0.51 17.70 -3.38
CA GLU A 51 0.44 17.14 -4.35
C GLU A 51 1.27 15.99 -3.78
N LYS A 52 1.80 16.17 -2.56
CA LYS A 52 2.56 15.12 -1.88
C LYS A 52 1.71 13.89 -1.61
N VAL A 53 0.47 14.06 -1.16
CA VAL A 53 -0.45 12.93 -0.94
C VAL A 53 -0.72 12.23 -2.27
N GLN A 54 -1.03 12.97 -3.34
CA GLN A 54 -1.29 12.41 -4.66
C GLN A 54 -0.08 11.65 -5.21
N ALA A 55 1.14 12.17 -5.02
CA ALA A 55 2.37 11.49 -5.40
C ALA A 55 2.53 10.14 -4.68
N VAL A 56 2.22 10.07 -3.38
CA VAL A 56 2.22 8.81 -2.63
C VAL A 56 1.16 7.86 -3.16
N LEU A 57 -0.07 8.33 -3.42
CA LEU A 57 -1.13 7.49 -3.97
C LEU A 57 -0.73 6.88 -5.32
N ASN A 58 -0.18 7.69 -6.23
CA ASN A 58 0.26 7.24 -7.55
C ASN A 58 1.37 6.18 -7.46
N VAL A 59 2.37 6.42 -6.59
CA VAL A 59 3.43 5.44 -6.32
C VAL A 59 2.83 4.10 -5.87
N THR A 60 1.89 4.14 -4.92
CA THR A 60 1.29 2.91 -4.41
C THR A 60 0.50 2.13 -5.45
N ASP A 61 -0.16 2.81 -6.40
CA ASP A 61 -0.81 2.14 -7.52
C ASP A 61 0.20 1.45 -8.43
N THR A 62 1.29 2.13 -8.77
CA THR A 62 2.32 1.56 -9.63
C THR A 62 2.94 0.34 -8.97
N ILE A 63 3.23 0.39 -7.66
CA ILE A 63 3.76 -0.76 -6.92
C ILE A 63 2.73 -1.89 -6.88
N LEU A 64 1.46 -1.58 -6.62
CA LEU A 64 0.40 -2.59 -6.57
C LEU A 64 0.24 -3.30 -7.92
N ASN A 65 0.38 -2.59 -9.03
CA ASN A 65 0.30 -3.13 -10.38
C ASN A 65 1.55 -3.95 -10.76
N ASN A 66 2.75 -3.50 -10.38
CA ASN A 66 4.01 -4.16 -10.75
C ASN A 66 4.39 -5.32 -9.84
N SER A 67 4.11 -5.20 -8.54
CA SER A 67 4.65 -6.10 -7.49
C SER A 67 3.59 -6.62 -6.54
N GLY A 68 2.31 -6.29 -6.77
CA GLY A 68 1.20 -6.76 -5.97
C GLY A 68 1.20 -6.24 -4.53
N THR A 69 0.40 -6.89 -3.68
CA THR A 69 0.25 -6.50 -2.27
C THR A 69 1.52 -6.72 -1.46
N ARG A 70 2.36 -7.71 -1.83
CA ARG A 70 3.66 -7.96 -1.17
C ARG A 70 4.64 -6.83 -1.41
N GLY A 71 4.81 -6.38 -2.66
CA GLY A 71 5.68 -5.24 -2.96
C GLY A 71 5.20 -3.97 -2.26
N LEU A 72 3.87 -3.78 -2.21
CA LEU A 72 3.26 -2.64 -1.53
C LEU A 72 3.50 -2.67 -0.01
N HIS A 73 3.43 -3.85 0.62
CA HIS A 73 3.77 -4.04 2.03
C HIS A 73 5.26 -3.76 2.31
N SER A 74 6.17 -4.27 1.48
CA SER A 74 7.61 -4.01 1.61
C SER A 74 7.91 -2.52 1.50
N PHE A 75 7.33 -1.83 0.52
CA PHE A 75 7.42 -0.38 0.36
C PHE A 75 6.94 0.36 1.61
N ALA A 76 5.73 0.04 2.10
CA ALA A 76 5.17 0.72 3.26
C ALA A 76 5.98 0.47 4.54
N SER A 77 6.52 -0.74 4.70
CA SER A 77 7.38 -1.11 5.83
C SER A 77 8.68 -0.32 5.82
N GLU A 78 9.37 -0.26 4.68
CA GLU A 78 10.63 0.49 4.55
C GLU A 78 10.40 2.00 4.67
N ALA A 79 9.31 2.53 4.10
CA ALA A 79 8.94 3.94 4.25
C ALA A 79 8.72 4.32 5.72
N LEU A 80 8.01 3.48 6.49
CA LEU A 80 7.77 3.71 7.92
C LEU A 80 9.04 3.54 8.77
N LYS A 81 9.88 2.56 8.43
CA LYS A 81 11.14 2.28 9.12
C LYS A 81 12.16 3.41 8.94
N HIS A 82 12.26 3.95 7.74
CA HIS A 82 13.13 5.06 7.41
C HIS A 82 12.48 6.43 7.64
N GLU A 83 11.20 6.45 8.02
CA GLU A 83 10.40 7.65 8.23
C GLU A 83 10.36 8.61 7.03
N GLN A 84 10.58 8.09 5.82
CA GLN A 84 10.65 8.88 4.59
C GLN A 84 10.23 8.05 3.38
N ILE A 85 9.79 8.74 2.33
CA ILE A 85 9.61 8.17 0.99
C ILE A 85 10.62 8.88 0.08
N ASN A 86 11.60 8.13 -0.42
CA ASN A 86 12.68 8.67 -1.24
C ASN A 86 12.97 7.76 -2.44
N GLY A 87 13.84 8.23 -3.33
CA GLY A 87 14.19 7.50 -4.55
C GLY A 87 14.70 6.07 -4.31
N LYS A 88 15.47 5.83 -3.24
CA LYS A 88 16.00 4.50 -2.92
C LYS A 88 14.90 3.49 -2.59
N ILE A 89 13.94 3.89 -1.76
CA ILE A 89 12.80 3.05 -1.36
C ILE A 89 11.91 2.74 -2.57
N LEU A 90 11.71 3.73 -3.44
CA LEU A 90 10.95 3.55 -4.68
C LEU A 90 11.64 2.62 -5.68
N GLN A 91 12.96 2.76 -5.86
CA GLN A 91 13.75 1.84 -6.71
C GLN A 91 13.69 0.40 -6.20
N GLN A 92 13.79 0.19 -4.89
CA GLN A 92 13.62 -1.12 -4.27
C GLN A 92 12.22 -1.72 -4.51
N ALA A 93 11.20 -0.87 -4.62
CA ALA A 93 9.83 -1.26 -4.94
C ALA A 93 9.57 -1.41 -6.46
N GLY A 94 10.61 -1.36 -7.30
CA GLY A 94 10.48 -1.51 -8.76
C GLY A 94 9.86 -0.30 -9.45
N ILE A 95 9.91 0.88 -8.81
CA ILE A 95 9.46 2.14 -9.42
C ILE A 95 10.65 2.83 -10.08
N PRO A 96 10.61 3.07 -11.41
CA PRO A 96 11.62 3.88 -12.06
C PRO A 96 11.51 5.31 -11.54
N THR A 97 12.53 5.76 -10.82
CA THR A 97 12.57 7.11 -10.25
C THR A 97 13.45 8.03 -11.07
N PRO A 98 13.03 9.29 -11.30
CA PRO A 98 13.94 10.30 -11.81
C PRO A 98 15.13 10.50 -10.87
N HIS A 99 16.24 10.98 -11.43
CA HIS A 99 17.52 11.14 -10.73
C HIS A 99 17.44 12.06 -9.47
N MET A 100 16.39 12.87 -9.37
CA MET A 100 16.03 13.70 -8.21
C MET A 100 14.54 13.49 -7.84
N TYR A 101 14.21 12.37 -7.20
CA TYR A 101 12.90 12.23 -6.57
C TYR A 101 12.87 13.02 -5.24
N PRO A 102 11.87 13.91 -5.03
CA PRO A 102 11.78 14.68 -3.79
C PRO A 102 11.56 13.76 -2.60
N THR A 103 12.36 13.92 -1.54
CA THR A 103 12.16 13.15 -0.30
C THR A 103 10.92 13.67 0.43
N ILE A 104 9.97 12.77 0.66
CA ILE A 104 8.78 13.05 1.48
C ILE A 104 9.08 12.56 2.89
N ASP A 105 9.36 13.48 3.80
CA ASP A 105 9.50 13.17 5.23
C ASP A 105 8.13 12.84 5.82
N ILE A 106 8.00 11.62 6.36
CA ILE A 106 6.80 11.11 7.02
C ILE A 106 7.06 10.78 8.51
N SER A 107 8.14 11.30 9.09
CA SER A 107 8.48 11.15 10.51
C SER A 107 7.36 11.61 11.43
N LYS A 108 7.36 11.12 12.68
CA LYS A 108 6.35 11.53 13.68
C LYS A 108 6.37 13.05 13.89
N GLY A 109 7.56 13.65 13.89
CA GLY A 109 7.74 15.10 14.05
C GLY A 109 7.20 15.91 12.86
N SER A 110 7.36 15.40 11.64
CA SER A 110 6.80 16.03 10.44
C SER A 110 5.30 15.79 10.32
N ALA A 111 4.80 14.60 10.67
CA ALA A 111 3.37 14.30 10.74
C ALA A 111 2.63 15.16 11.78
N GLY A 112 3.30 15.61 12.85
CA GLY A 112 2.72 16.52 13.84
C GLY A 112 2.55 17.97 13.35
N ARG A 113 3.29 18.35 12.30
CA ARG A 113 3.37 19.75 11.80
C ARG A 113 2.84 19.92 10.37
N ASN A 114 2.80 18.84 9.59
CA ASN A 114 2.41 18.86 8.19
C ASN A 114 1.33 17.78 7.94
N VAL A 115 0.16 18.23 7.46
CA VAL A 115 -0.96 17.33 7.17
C VAL A 115 -0.64 16.33 6.07
N GLY A 116 0.10 16.72 5.03
CA GLY A 116 0.50 15.81 3.95
C GLY A 116 1.40 14.68 4.48
N ALA A 117 2.37 15.01 5.34
CA ALA A 117 3.21 14.02 6.01
C ALA A 117 2.38 13.09 6.92
N CYS A 118 1.41 13.64 7.66
CA CYS A 118 0.50 12.87 8.51
C CYS A 118 -0.34 11.87 7.70
N VAL A 119 -0.93 12.34 6.59
CA VAL A 119 -1.76 11.54 5.70
C VAL A 119 -0.93 10.45 5.01
N ALA A 120 0.25 10.79 4.48
CA ALA A 120 1.16 9.83 3.88
C ALA A 120 1.58 8.75 4.88
N ARG A 121 1.97 9.14 6.11
CA ARG A 121 2.31 8.18 7.18
C ARG A 121 1.13 7.28 7.53
N MET A 122 -0.08 7.84 7.65
CA MET A 122 -1.30 7.09 7.96
C MET A 122 -1.60 6.06 6.87
N TYR A 123 -1.43 6.43 5.61
CA TYR A 123 -1.66 5.54 4.48
C TYR A 123 -0.61 4.41 4.41
N CYS A 124 0.67 4.71 4.61
CA CYS A 124 1.71 3.68 4.72
C CYS A 124 1.42 2.71 5.88
N ALA A 125 1.01 3.21 7.05
CA ALA A 125 0.63 2.36 8.18
C ALA A 125 -0.57 1.48 7.85
N PHE A 126 -1.62 2.04 7.24
CA PHE A 126 -2.77 1.27 6.81
C PHE A 126 -2.42 0.16 5.83
N ILE A 127 -1.58 0.45 4.83
CA ILE A 127 -1.10 -0.56 3.88
C ILE A 127 -0.40 -1.69 4.60
N LYS A 128 0.56 -1.35 5.47
CA LYS A 128 1.35 -2.34 6.21
C LYS A 128 0.42 -3.25 7.01
N ASP A 129 -0.42 -2.67 7.87
CA ASP A 129 -1.31 -3.42 8.77
C ASP A 129 -2.31 -4.28 7.98
N THR A 130 -2.87 -3.75 6.89
CA THR A 130 -3.89 -4.46 6.09
C THR A 130 -3.30 -5.67 5.37
N VAL A 131 -2.09 -5.54 4.82
CA VAL A 131 -1.44 -6.66 4.13
C VAL A 131 -0.86 -7.67 5.12
N GLU A 132 -0.32 -7.23 6.27
CA GLU A 132 0.23 -8.10 7.31
C GLU A 132 -0.86 -8.94 8.00
N SER A 133 -2.05 -8.37 8.20
CA SER A 133 -3.19 -9.08 8.80
C SER A 133 -3.87 -10.09 7.87
N SER A 134 -3.40 -10.22 6.63
CA SER A 134 -4.00 -11.13 5.67
C SER A 134 -3.37 -12.52 5.76
N PRO A 135 -4.19 -13.59 5.78
CA PRO A 135 -3.63 -14.93 5.77
C PRO A 135 -2.78 -15.10 4.50
N PRO A 136 -1.66 -15.85 4.58
CA PRO A 136 -0.89 -16.17 3.39
C PRO A 136 -1.82 -16.81 2.36
N PRO A 137 -1.62 -16.55 1.05
CA PRO A 137 -2.39 -17.25 0.03
C PRO A 137 -2.28 -18.76 0.31
N PRO A 138 -3.39 -19.52 0.17
CA PRO A 138 -3.32 -20.97 0.31
C PRO A 138 -2.19 -21.48 -0.58
N PRO A 139 -1.37 -22.44 -0.11
CA PRO A 139 -0.27 -22.94 -0.91
C PRO A 139 -0.81 -23.34 -2.26
N THR A 140 -0.41 -22.60 -3.30
CA THR A 140 -0.71 -22.95 -4.68
C THR A 140 -0.19 -24.36 -4.85
N GLY A 141 -1.09 -25.32 -5.08
CA GLY A 141 -0.77 -26.74 -5.11
C GLY A 141 0.47 -26.96 -5.95
N ALA A 142 1.59 -27.27 -5.28
CA ALA A 142 2.75 -27.80 -5.94
C ALA A 142 2.26 -29.01 -6.74
N ASN A 143 2.55 -29.00 -8.04
CA ASN A 143 2.41 -30.11 -8.95
C ASN A 143 2.54 -31.47 -8.24
N LYS A 144 1.42 -32.08 -7.86
CA LYS A 144 1.35 -33.54 -7.82
C LYS A 144 0.94 -33.94 -9.23
N VAL A 145 1.95 -33.99 -10.10
CA VAL A 145 1.93 -34.91 -11.22
C VAL A 145 1.74 -36.28 -10.56
N MET A 146 0.51 -36.80 -10.55
CA MET A 146 0.30 -38.23 -10.38
C MET A 146 0.91 -38.86 -11.62
N LEU A 147 2.21 -39.14 -11.55
CA LEU A 147 2.82 -40.22 -12.31
C LEU A 147 2.20 -41.49 -11.74
N GLU A 148 1.01 -41.82 -12.25
CA GLU A 148 0.42 -43.12 -12.09
C GLU A 148 1.29 -44.10 -12.88
N GLY A 149 2.33 -44.59 -12.21
CA GLY A 149 3.02 -45.78 -12.60
C GLY A 149 2.03 -46.94 -12.54
N SER A 150 1.58 -47.38 -13.70
CA SER A 150 1.12 -48.75 -13.91
C SER A 150 1.44 -49.15 -15.33
N GLN A 151 2.71 -49.49 -15.53
CA GLN A 151 3.11 -50.39 -16.60
C GLN A 151 2.30 -51.69 -16.43
N LYS A 152 1.35 -51.94 -17.33
CA LYS A 152 0.87 -53.30 -17.59
C LYS A 152 1.61 -53.82 -18.81
N GLU A 153 2.60 -54.63 -18.51
CA GLU A 153 3.17 -55.66 -19.37
C GLU A 153 2.05 -56.58 -19.88
N VAL A 154 1.87 -56.68 -21.21
CA VAL A 154 1.28 -57.86 -21.87
C VAL A 154 2.01 -58.09 -23.21
N THR A 155 3.09 -58.85 -23.11
CA THR A 155 3.48 -60.02 -23.90
C THR A 155 2.96 -60.15 -25.34
N LYS A 156 3.93 -60.18 -26.28
CA LYS A 156 3.84 -60.80 -27.62
C LYS A 156 3.41 -62.27 -27.53
N ARG A 157 2.45 -62.67 -28.37
CA ARG A 157 2.56 -63.78 -29.32
C ARG A 157 1.43 -63.69 -30.34
#